data_AF-A0A5K1FH70-F1
#
_entry.id   AF-A0A5K1FH70-F1
#
_cell.length_a   1.000
_cell.length_b   1.000
_cell.length_c   1.000
_cell.angle_alpha   90.00
_cell.angle_beta   90.00
_cell.angle_gamma   90.00
#
_symmetry.space_group_name_H-M   'P 1'
#
loop_
_entity.id
_entity.type
_entity.pdbx_description
1 polymer ?
#
loop_
_entity_poly.entity_id
_entity_poly.type
_entity_poly.pdbx_seq_one_letter_code
_entity_poly.pdbx_strand_id
1 'polypeptide(L)' 'KLLQRSGKDFTLMKVLPSGVYQYRFIVDGERRYNPDLPCGLDHMGNACNVLDVL' A
#
# COMPACT_ATOMS: atom_id res chain seq x y z
N LYS A 1 2.36 6.44 -7.89
CA LYS A 1 1.74 6.16 -9.22
C LYS A 1 0.23 6.12 -9.02
N LEU A 2 -0.56 6.68 -9.94
CA LEU A 2 -2.02 6.69 -9.80
C LEU A 2 -2.58 5.27 -9.95
N LEU A 3 -3.63 4.97 -9.20
CA LEU A 3 -4.39 3.73 -9.33
C LEU A 3 -5.40 3.88 -10.48
N GLN A 4 -5.66 2.79 -11.19
CA GLN A 4 -6.74 2.70 -12.16
C GLN A 4 -8.05 2.41 -11.43
N ARG A 5 -9.11 3.18 -11.73
CA ARG A 5 -10.45 2.95 -11.15
C ARG A 5 -11.24 1.99 -12.04
N SER A 6 -11.79 0.95 -11.46
CA SER A 6 -12.72 0.00 -12.10
C SER A 6 -13.95 -0.17 -11.21
N GLY A 7 -15.06 0.49 -11.57
CA GLY A 7 -16.25 0.51 -10.73
C GLY A 7 -15.97 1.11 -9.35
N LYS A 8 -16.07 0.28 -8.31
CA LYS A 8 -15.80 0.66 -6.91
C LYS A 8 -14.34 0.40 -6.49
N ASP A 9 -13.57 -0.28 -7.33
CA ASP A 9 -12.22 -0.74 -7.01
C ASP A 9 -11.16 0.18 -7.61
N PHE A 10 -10.00 0.22 -6.95
CA PHE A 10 -8.81 0.93 -7.41
C PHE A 10 -7.62 -0.02 -7.45
N THR A 11 -6.96 -0.16 -8.60
CA THR A 11 -5.92 -1.17 -8.82
C THR A 11 -4.64 -0.58 -9.42
N LEU A 12 -3.50 -1.19 -9.10
CA LEU A 12 -2.22 -0.91 -9.74
C LEU A 12 -1.45 -2.22 -9.88
N MET A 13 -1.16 -2.61 -11.12
CA MET A 13 -0.28 -3.74 -11.39
C MET A 13 1.17 -3.28 -11.46
N LYS A 14 2.04 -3.91 -10.68
CA LYS A 14 3.49 -3.63 -10.67
C LYS A 14 4.26 -4.92 -10.45
N VAL A 15 5.25 -5.16 -11.31
CA VAL A 15 6.26 -6.21 -11.08
C VAL A 15 7.23 -5.72 -10.02
N LEU A 16 7.43 -6.52 -8.98
CA LEU A 16 8.35 -6.24 -7.88
C LEU A 16 9.36 -7.40 -7.79
N PRO A 17 10.67 -7.12 -7.62
CA PRO A 17 11.64 -8.12 -7.21
C PRO A 17 11.25 -8.74 -5.86
N SER A 18 11.83 -9.89 -5.52
CA SER A 18 11.66 -10.49 -4.20
C SER A 18 12.13 -9.53 -3.10
N GLY A 19 11.37 -9.46 -2.00
CA GLY A 19 11.65 -8.62 -0.85
C GLY A 19 10.40 -8.19 -0.08
N VAL A 20 10.64 -7.54 1.06
CA VAL A 20 9.59 -6.96 1.90
C VAL A 20 9.43 -5.47 1.58
N TYR A 21 8.21 -5.07 1.25
CA TYR A 21 7.88 -3.70 0.84
C TYR A 21 6.91 -3.05 1.82
N GLN A 22 7.15 -1.77 2.12
CA GLN A 22 6.21 -0.92 2.84
C GLN A 22 5.49 -0.01 1.84
N TYR A 23 4.17 0.11 1.98
CA TYR A 23 3.37 0.97 1.11
C TYR A 23 2.19 1.62 1.85
N ARG A 24 1.65 2.66 1.22
CA ARG A 24 0.51 3.44 1.69
C ARG A 24 -0.37 3.84 0.51
N PHE A 25 -1.64 4.09 0.81
CA PHE A 25 -2.57 4.73 -0.10
C PHE A 25 -2.61 6.22 0.19
N ILE A 26 -2.80 7.02 -0.86
CA ILE A 26 -3.17 8.43 -0.74
C ILE A 26 -4.60 8.53 -1.25
N VAL A 27 -5.54 8.73 -0.34
CA VAL A 27 -6.97 8.82 -0.64
C VAL A 27 -7.41 10.23 -0.28
N ASP A 28 -7.86 11.00 -1.27
CA ASP A 28 -8.28 12.40 -1.09
C ASP A 28 -7.21 13.31 -0.44
N GLY A 29 -5.94 13.04 -0.74
CA GLY A 29 -4.79 13.77 -0.18
C GLY A 29 -4.26 13.23 1.15
N GLU A 30 -5.03 12.36 1.81
CA GLU A 30 -4.68 11.80 3.12
C GLU A 30 -3.93 10.48 3.00
N ARG A 31 -2.91 10.30 3.85
CA ARG A 31 -2.15 9.04 3.94
C ARG A 31 -2.99 8.00 4.69
N ARG A 32 -3.25 6.87 4.05
CA ARG A 32 -4.04 5.77 4.60
C ARG A 32 -3.30 4.44 4.44
N TYR A 33 -3.65 3.49 5.30
CA TYR A 33 -3.31 2.07 5.15
C TYR A 33 -4.62 1.28 5.13
N ASN A 34 -4.60 0.09 4.56
CA ASN A 34 -5.71 -0.85 4.63
C ASN A 34 -5.61 -1.66 5.93
N PRO A 35 -6.54 -1.55 6.89
CA PRO A 35 -6.48 -2.29 8.14
C PRO A 35 -6.71 -3.80 7.98
N ASP A 36 -7.28 -4.24 6.86
CA ASP A 36 -7.54 -5.66 6.59
C ASP A 36 -6.31 -6.38 6.01
N LEU A 37 -5.23 -5.65 5.72
CA LEU A 37 -3.98 -6.19 5.19
C LEU A 37 -2.86 -6.09 6.24
N PRO A 38 -1.80 -6.92 6.15
CA PRO A 38 -0.66 -6.82 7.04
C PRO A 38 -0.13 -5.38 7.12
N CYS A 39 0.06 -4.88 8.34
CA CYS A 39 0.53 -3.53 8.59
C CYS A 39 1.55 -3.48 9.74
N GLY A 40 2.42 -2.48 9.69
CA GLY A 40 3.43 -2.21 10.71
C GLY A 40 3.74 -0.72 10.81
N LEU A 41 4.60 -0.35 11.77
CA LEU A 41 5.09 1.02 11.90
C LEU A 41 6.36 1.21 11.07
N ASP A 42 6.43 2.32 10.33
CA ASP A 42 7.67 2.74 9.69
C ASP A 42 8.67 3.31 10.72
N HIS A 43 9.87 3.66 10.26
CA HIS A 43 10.91 4.24 11.11
C HIS A 43 10.51 5.56 11.80
N MET A 44 9.49 6.24 11.26
CA MET A 44 8.94 7.47 11.83
C MET A 44 7.71 7.21 12.73
N GLY A 45 7.41 5.95 13.04
CA GLY A 45 6.29 5.55 13.89
C GLY A 45 4.92 5.62 13.23
N ASN A 46 4.85 5.75 11.90
CA ASN A 46 3.59 5.86 11.17
C ASN A 46 3.15 4.48 10.66
N ALA A 47 1.85 4.17 10.77
CA ALA A 47 1.30 2.93 10.22
C ALA A 47 1.41 2.88 8.68
N CYS A 48 1.77 1.72 8.14
CA CYS A 48 1.80 1.42 6.71
C CYS A 48 1.50 -0.07 6.48
N ASN A 49 1.04 -0.40 5.28
CA ASN A 49 0.90 -1.78 4.89
C ASN A 49 2.26 -2.39 4.54
N VAL A 50 2.40 -3.69 4.83
CA VAL A 50 3.58 -4.49 4.53
C VAL A 50 3.19 -5.57 3.51
N LEU A 51 4.01 -5.73 2.48
CA LEU A 51 3.85 -6.74 1.45
C LEU A 51 5.14 -7.56 1.35
N ASP A 52 5.06 -8.85 1.62
CA ASP A 52 6.14 -9.80 1.40
C ASP A 52 5.99 -10.41 0.00
N VAL A 53 6.99 -10.22 -0.86
CA VAL A 53 7.06 -10.77 -2.21
C VAL A 53 8.18 -11.81 -2.22
N LEU A 54 7.80 -13.08 -2.18
CA LEU A 54 8.72 -14.22 -2.27
C LEU A 54 8.84 -14.70 -3.72
#